data_AF-A0A534IH12-F1
#
_entry.id   AF-A0A534IH12-F1
#
_cell.length_a   1.000
_cell.length_b   1.000
_cell.length_c   1.000
_cell.angle_alpha   90.00
_cell.angle_beta   90.00
_cell.angle_gamma   90.00
#
_symmetry.space_group_name_H-M   'P 1'
#
loop_
_entity.id
_entity.type
_entity.pdbx_description
1 polymer ?
#
loop_
_entity_poly.entity_id
_entity_poly.type
_entity_poly.pdbx_seq_one_letter_code
_entity_poly.pdbx_strand_id
1 'polypeptide(L)' 'MTLIDKYTLDRMRGRGVRLSFDCPYCQGARLEMKDAEGLDPLEGVRCFKCKALVVLDGLSLTVIREAAPRAAEG' A
#
# COMPACT_ATOMS: atom_id res chain seq x y z
N MET A 1 -25.62 -1.47 -7.52
CA MET A 1 -24.51 -1.98 -8.36
C MET A 1 -23.22 -1.79 -7.59
N THR A 2 -22.49 -2.86 -7.27
CA THR A 2 -21.22 -2.78 -6.53
C THR A 2 -20.10 -2.40 -7.49
N LEU A 3 -19.33 -1.36 -7.14
CA LEU A 3 -18.16 -0.93 -7.88
C LEU A 3 -16.91 -1.40 -7.12
N ILE A 4 -15.98 -2.01 -7.84
CA ILE A 4 -14.72 -2.52 -7.30
C ILE A 4 -13.57 -1.85 -8.05
N ASP A 5 -12.76 -1.09 -7.33
CA ASP A 5 -11.57 -0.41 -7.86
C ASP A 5 -10.31 -1.04 -7.24
N LYS A 6 -9.39 -1.52 -8.08
CA LYS A 6 -8.10 -2.09 -7.65
C LYS A 6 -6.94 -1.14 -7.97
N TYR A 7 -6.13 -0.86 -6.96
CA TYR A 7 -4.91 -0.06 -7.06
C TYR A 7 -3.69 -0.94 -6.78
N THR A 8 -2.80 -1.05 -7.76
CA THR A 8 -1.51 -1.73 -7.63
C THR A 8 -0.47 -0.83 -6.95
N LEU A 9 0.65 -1.40 -6.49
CA LEU A 9 1.80 -0.66 -5.97
C LEU A 9 2.21 0.53 -6.87
N ASP A 10 2.26 0.30 -8.18
CA ASP A 10 2.60 1.32 -9.16
C ASP A 10 1.64 2.52 -9.15
N ARG A 11 0.33 2.25 -9.09
CA ARG A 11 -0.70 3.31 -8.94
C ARG A 11 -0.64 3.99 -7.58
N MET A 12 -0.24 3.26 -6.54
CA MET A 12 -0.09 3.81 -5.18
C MET A 12 1.14 4.73 -5.08
N ARG A 13 2.25 4.41 -5.76
CA ARG A 13 3.41 5.31 -5.92
C ARG A 13 2.99 6.66 -6.48
N GLY A 14 2.22 6.67 -7.58
CA GLY A 14 1.75 7.90 -8.20
C GLY A 14 0.79 8.75 -7.36
N ARG A 15 0.29 8.23 -6.22
CA ARG A 15 -0.67 8.90 -5.33
C ARG A 15 -0.09 9.28 -3.97
N GLY A 16 1.21 9.11 -3.75
CA GLY A 16 1.86 9.45 -2.48
C GLY A 16 1.38 8.59 -1.29
N VAL A 17 0.99 7.35 -1.55
CA VAL A 17 0.56 6.41 -0.50
C VAL A 17 1.75 6.09 0.41
N ARG A 18 1.56 6.23 1.72
CA ARG A 18 2.55 5.86 2.74
C ARG A 18 2.14 4.56 3.40
N LEU A 19 3.08 3.60 3.46
CA LEU A 19 2.88 2.35 4.19
C LEU A 19 3.64 2.39 5.50
N SER A 20 3.00 1.93 6.57
CA SER A 20 3.62 1.83 7.88
C SER A 20 3.16 0.54 8.55
N PHE A 21 4.12 -0.30 8.91
CA PHE A 21 3.86 -1.63 9.48
C PHE A 21 5.05 -2.08 10.32
N ASP A 22 4.83 -3.01 11.24
CA ASP A 22 5.92 -3.60 12.01
C ASP A 22 6.69 -4.61 11.18
N CYS A 23 8.01 -4.67 11.38
CA CYS A 23 8.88 -5.60 10.68
C CYS A 23 8.34 -7.02 10.86
N PRO A 24 7.94 -7.72 9.79
CA PRO A 24 7.28 -9.03 9.89
C PRO A 24 8.20 -10.10 10.48
N TYR A 25 9.52 -9.90 10.42
CA TYR A 25 10.49 -10.84 10.97
C TYR A 25 10.69 -10.69 12.49
N CYS A 26 10.99 -9.48 12.97
CA CYS A 26 11.33 -9.29 14.39
C CYS A 26 10.21 -8.66 15.23
N GLN A 27 9.16 -8.13 14.59
CA GLN A 27 7.97 -7.45 15.17
C GLN A 27 8.23 -6.27 16.11
N GLY A 28 9.48 -6.01 16.50
CA GLY A 28 9.86 -4.95 17.44
C GLY A 28 10.49 -3.73 16.79
N ALA A 29 10.19 -3.48 15.51
CA ALA A 29 10.67 -2.31 14.77
C ALA A 29 9.63 -1.89 13.74
N ARG A 30 9.19 -0.63 13.80
CA ARG A 30 8.24 -0.07 12.84
C ARG A 30 8.96 0.39 11.58
N LEU A 31 8.49 -0.07 10.43
CA LEU A 31 8.99 0.31 9.12
C LEU A 31 8.02 1.32 8.50
N GLU A 32 8.56 2.29 7.79
CA GLU A 32 7.80 3.26 7.01
C GLU A 32 8.35 3.32 5.59
N MET A 33 7.47 3.19 4.61
CA MET A 33 7.78 3.32 3.18
C MET A 33 7.01 4.53 2.69
N LYS A 34 7.71 5.66 2.52
CA LYS A 34 7.11 6.99 2.27
C LYS A 34 7.27 7.45 0.82
N ASP A 35 8.28 6.94 0.14
CA ASP A 35 8.71 7.40 -1.16
C ASP A 35 8.55 6.31 -2.21
N ALA A 36 8.50 6.72 -3.48
CA ALA A 36 8.38 5.83 -4.62
C ALA A 36 9.46 4.72 -4.65
N GLU A 37 10.65 5.04 -4.13
CA GLU A 37 11.79 4.12 -3.99
C GLU A 37 11.55 3.06 -2.91
N GLY A 38 10.96 3.42 -1.76
CA GLY A 38 10.59 2.44 -0.73
C GLY A 38 9.45 1.51 -1.18
N LEU A 39 8.64 1.93 -2.16
CA LEU A 39 7.62 1.09 -2.78
C LEU A 39 8.13 0.36 -4.03
N ASP A 40 9.42 0.50 -4.36
CA ASP A 40 10.02 -0.23 -5.46
C ASP A 40 10.26 -1.70 -5.05
N PRO A 41 9.77 -2.67 -5.84
CA PRO A 41 9.94 -4.09 -5.54
C PRO A 41 11.42 -4.54 -5.60
N LEU A 42 12.35 -3.72 -6.10
CA LEU A 42 13.77 -4.05 -6.14
C LEU A 42 14.59 -3.41 -5.00
N GLU A 43 14.13 -2.30 -4.43
CA GLU A 43 14.88 -1.56 -3.40
C GLU A 43 14.50 -1.98 -1.97
N GLY A 44 13.22 -2.25 -1.70
CA GLY A 44 12.74 -2.67 -0.38
C GLY A 44 13.15 -1.72 0.77
N VAL A 45 12.96 -2.16 2.02
CA VAL A 45 13.40 -1.43 3.22
C VAL A 45 14.11 -2.38 4.18
N ARG A 46 15.30 -2.00 4.64
CA ARG A 46 16.02 -2.73 5.69
C ARG A 46 15.51 -2.36 7.07
N CYS A 47 15.17 -3.37 7.87
CA CYS A 47 14.83 -3.18 9.26
C CYS A 47 16.05 -2.72 10.07
N PHE A 48 15.93 -1.60 10.79
CA PHE A 48 17.04 -1.06 11.57
C PHE A 48 17.46 -1.98 12.74
N LYS A 49 16.54 -2.80 13.27
CA LYS A 49 16.75 -3.69 14.41
C LYS A 49 17.36 -5.04 14.02
N CYS A 50 16.69 -5.78 13.13
CA CYS A 50 17.12 -7.14 12.76
C CYS A 50 17.90 -7.21 11.43
N LYS A 51 18.06 -6.08 10.74
CA LYS A 51 18.75 -5.95 9.44
C LYS A 51 18.12 -6.74 8.28
N ALA A 52 16.98 -7.40 8.48
CA ALA A 52 16.24 -8.06 7.41
C ALA A 52 15.83 -7.04 6.33
N LEU A 53 16.03 -7.41 5.07
CA LEU A 53 15.50 -6.67 3.92
C LEU A 53 14.04 -7.07 3.70
N VAL A 54 13.14 -6.10 3.75
CA VAL A 54 11.72 -6.29 3.50
C VAL A 54 11.40 -5.76 2.12
N VAL A 55 10.93 -6.62 1.24
CA VAL A 55 10.59 -6.30 -0.15
C VAL A 55 9.09 -6.44 -0.34
N LEU A 56 8.48 -5.51 -1.08
CA LEU A 56 7.06 -5.57 -1.43
C LEU A 56 6.89 -6.12 -2.85
N ASP A 57 6.54 -7.41 -2.96
CA ASP A 57 6.41 -8.11 -4.25
C ASP A 57 4.97 -8.09 -4.83
N GLY A 58 3.97 -7.53 -4.12
CA GLY A 58 2.59 -7.62 -4.62
C GLY A 58 1.51 -7.00 -3.76
N LEU A 59 1.67 -5.76 -3.31
CA LEU A 59 0.61 -5.06 -2.56
C LEU A 59 -0.49 -4.53 -3.50
N SER A 60 -1.75 -4.75 -3.15
CA SER A 60 -2.88 -4.08 -3.81
C SER A 60 -3.89 -3.56 -2.82
N LEU A 61 -4.38 -2.34 -3.06
CA LEU A 61 -5.50 -1.75 -2.35
C LEU A 61 -6.78 -1.95 -3.17
N THR A 62 -7.77 -2.62 -2.59
CA THR A 62 -9.08 -2.82 -3.21
C THR A 62 -10.11 -1.95 -2.50
N VAL A 63 -10.81 -1.11 -3.26
CA VAL A 63 -11.91 -0.27 -2.78
C VAL A 63 -13.22 -0.87 -3.27
N ILE A 64 -14.13 -1.16 -2.35
CA ILE A 64 -15.46 -1.70 -2.63
C ILE A 64 -16.48 -0.65 -2.19
N ARG A 65 -17.34 -0.19 -3.11
CA ARG A 65 -18.40 0.78 -2.81
C ARG A 65 -19.70 0.40 -3.50
N GLU A 66 -20.81 0.73 -2.87
CA GLU A 66 -22.12 0.66 -3.51
C GLU A 66 -22.36 1.92 -4.34
N ALA A 67 -22.81 1.76 -5.59
CA ALA A 67 -23.28 2.90 -6.37
C ALA A 67 -24.55 3.43 -5.70
N ALA A 68 -24.47 4.64 -5.15
CA ALA A 68 -25.66 5.35 -4.67
C ALA A 68 -26.69 5.39 -5.81
N PRO A 69 -28.00 5.17 -5.52
CA PRO A 69 -29.02 5.39 -6.53
C PRO A 69 -28.86 6.82 -7.02
N ARG A 70 -28.78 7.01 -8.34
CA ARG A 70 -28.79 8.35 -8.94
C ARG A 70 -29.96 9.09 -8.32
N ALA A 71 -29.69 10.11 -7.50
CA ALA A 71 -30.72 11.05 -7.11
C ALA A 71 -31.31 11.55 -8.42
N ALA A 72 -32.61 11.30 -8.63
CA ALA A 72 -33.34 11.85 -9.74
C ALA A 72 -33.13 13.36 -9.70
N GLU A 73 -32.36 13.88 -10.67
CA GLU A 73 -32.30 15.31 -10.94
C GLU A 73 -33.74 15.71 -11.31
N GLY A 74 -34.35 16.52 -10.45
CA GLY A 74 -35.65 17.15 -10.68
C GLY A 74 -35.53 18.39 -11.56
#